data_AF-A0A8T5LUC1-F1
#
_entry.id   AF-A0A8T5LUC1-F1
#
_cell.length_a   1.000
_cell.length_b   1.000
_cell.length_c   1.000
_cell.angle_alpha   90.00
_cell.angle_beta   90.00
_cell.angle_gamma   90.00
#
_symmetry.space_group_name_H-M   'P 1'
#
loop_
_entity.id
_entity.type
_entity.pdbx_description
1 polymer ?
#
loop_
_entity_poly.entity_id
_entity_poly.type
_entity_poly.pdbx_seq_one_letter_code
_entity_poly.pdbx_strand_id
1 'polypeptide(L)'
;MKKYMITGLIIIIMMISACKNTTKINSFEECVAEGNPVMESYPRQCQADEKTFTEEINEESIETICSELGGEWIETANECENINEADCLNIGGNFNECASACRNNPEAQMCTTQCVLVCEFNTPIGGERDEHGCLGPAGYTWNEEVNACLREWELQEDTREAAKIAVENLKTNEFFTVVEVITMKCPGCFTIKLEEGEDRTPIQAIITDWNFQE
;
A
#
# COMPACT_ATOMS: atom_id res chain seq x y z
N MET A 1 65.19 18.50 -21.94
CA MET A 1 64.49 17.59 -21.00
C MET A 1 63.59 18.29 -19.95
N LYS A 2 63.67 19.62 -19.74
CA LYS A 2 62.78 20.34 -18.78
C LYS A 2 61.49 20.93 -19.36
N LYS A 3 61.33 21.02 -20.70
CA LYS A 3 60.12 21.60 -21.34
C LYS A 3 58.92 20.65 -21.43
N TYR A 4 59.16 19.34 -21.44
CA TYR A 4 58.10 18.32 -21.55
C TYR A 4 57.51 17.89 -20.19
N MET A 5 58.09 18.31 -19.07
CA MET A 5 57.56 18.01 -17.72
C MET A 5 56.42 18.96 -17.29
N ILE A 6 56.38 20.19 -17.82
CA ILE A 6 55.39 21.20 -17.41
C ILE A 6 54.07 21.05 -18.19
N THR A 7 54.15 20.63 -19.46
CA THR A 7 52.97 20.35 -20.29
C THR A 7 52.23 19.07 -19.86
N GLY A 8 52.91 18.12 -19.22
CA GLY A 8 52.26 16.92 -18.67
C GLY A 8 51.45 17.18 -17.40
N LEU A 9 51.86 18.15 -16.57
CA LEU A 9 51.20 18.44 -15.29
C LEU A 9 49.84 19.16 -15.47
N ILE A 10 49.72 20.00 -16.51
CA ILE A 10 48.48 20.75 -16.80
C ILE A 10 47.39 19.81 -17.35
N ILE A 11 47.76 18.78 -18.10
CA ILE A 11 46.81 17.79 -18.65
C ILE A 11 46.29 16.85 -17.55
N ILE A 12 47.10 16.54 -16.54
CA ILE A 12 46.69 15.68 -15.41
C ILE A 12 45.73 16.42 -14.46
N ILE A 13 45.86 17.74 -14.30
CA ILE A 13 44.95 18.55 -13.46
C ILE A 13 43.56 18.72 -14.12
N MET A 14 43.43 18.59 -15.45
CA MET A 14 42.14 18.67 -16.15
C MET A 14 41.26 17.41 -16.05
N MET A 15 41.74 16.29 -15.48
CA MET A 15 40.97 15.05 -15.38
C MET A 15 40.34 14.78 -13.99
N ILE A 16 40.48 15.68 -13.01
CA ILE A 16 39.96 15.44 -11.64
C ILE A 16 38.59 16.10 -11.39
N SER A 17 38.02 16.87 -12.33
CA SER A 17 36.75 17.60 -12.12
C SER A 17 35.50 16.93 -12.70
N ALA A 18 35.30 15.63 -12.45
CA ALA A 18 33.99 15.01 -12.70
C ALA A 18 33.70 13.77 -11.84
N CYS A 19 34.05 13.78 -10.55
CA CYS A 19 33.30 12.95 -9.60
C CYS A 19 32.03 13.72 -9.23
N LYS A 20 30.93 13.47 -9.96
CA LYS A 20 29.60 13.85 -9.46
C LYS A 20 29.43 13.17 -8.10
N ASN A 21 29.28 13.97 -7.05
CA ASN A 21 28.79 13.45 -5.77
C ASN A 21 27.42 12.82 -6.07
N THR A 22 27.31 11.50 -5.90
CA THR A 22 26.02 10.81 -5.89
C THR A 22 25.29 11.25 -4.63
N THR A 23 24.52 12.33 -4.74
CA THR A 23 23.49 12.69 -3.76
C THR A 23 22.53 11.51 -3.69
N LYS A 24 22.46 10.87 -2.53
CA LYS A 24 21.60 9.71 -2.31
C LYS A 24 20.16 10.22 -2.20
N ILE A 25 19.43 10.22 -3.31
CA ILE A 25 18.01 10.58 -3.38
C ILE A 25 17.19 9.50 -2.67
N ASN A 26 16.40 9.87 -1.66
CA ASN A 26 15.53 8.95 -0.92
C ASN A 26 14.05 9.35 -0.95
N SER A 27 13.68 10.49 -1.54
CA SER A 27 12.27 10.90 -1.65
C SER A 27 11.94 11.50 -3.02
N PHE A 28 10.64 11.62 -3.30
CA PHE A 28 10.13 12.30 -4.49
C PHE A 28 10.57 13.78 -4.54
N GLU A 29 10.49 14.50 -3.42
CA GLU A 29 10.89 15.92 -3.31
C GLU A 29 12.37 16.10 -3.62
N GLU A 30 13.23 15.23 -3.08
CA GLU A 30 14.66 15.23 -3.38
C GLU A 30 14.91 14.93 -4.87
N CYS A 31 14.19 13.96 -5.45
CA CYS A 31 14.32 13.62 -6.86
C CYS A 31 13.99 14.81 -7.77
N VAL A 32 12.90 15.52 -7.49
CA VAL A 32 12.47 16.71 -8.24
C VAL A 32 13.41 17.89 -8.01
N ALA A 33 13.87 18.12 -6.78
CA ALA A 33 14.79 19.20 -6.44
C ALA A 33 16.15 19.07 -7.17
N GLU A 34 16.58 17.84 -7.45
CA GLU A 34 17.77 17.53 -8.26
C GLU A 34 17.51 17.69 -9.78
N GLY A 35 16.29 18.03 -10.20
CA GLY A 35 15.95 18.32 -11.60
C GLY A 35 15.69 17.10 -12.48
N ASN A 36 15.41 15.94 -11.87
CA ASN A 36 15.08 14.71 -12.59
C ASN A 36 13.68 14.77 -13.24
N PRO A 37 13.43 13.98 -14.31
CA PRO A 37 12.15 13.99 -15.01
C PRO A 37 11.00 13.49 -14.13
N VAL A 38 9.91 14.26 -14.12
CA VAL A 38 8.61 13.87 -13.55
C VAL A 38 7.72 13.34 -14.66
N MET A 39 7.17 12.13 -14.46
CA MET A 39 6.27 11.48 -15.39
C MET A 39 4.85 12.05 -15.28
N GLU A 40 4.10 12.01 -16.38
CA GLU A 40 2.67 12.37 -16.42
C GLU A 40 1.81 11.23 -15.82
N SER A 41 1.96 10.99 -14.52
CA SER A 41 1.19 10.01 -13.74
C SER A 41 0.57 10.67 -12.51
N TYR A 42 -0.49 10.07 -11.96
CA TYR A 42 -1.04 10.40 -10.65
C TYR A 42 -1.10 9.14 -9.76
N PRO A 43 -0.48 9.13 -8.57
CA PRO A 43 0.40 10.16 -8.03
C PRO A 43 1.61 10.46 -8.94
N ARG A 44 2.20 11.66 -8.81
CA ARG A 44 3.34 12.05 -9.64
C ARG A 44 4.52 11.13 -9.34
N GLN A 45 5.29 10.80 -10.36
CA GLN A 45 6.46 9.94 -10.23
C GLN A 45 7.69 10.64 -10.79
N CYS A 46 8.80 10.62 -10.06
CA CYS A 46 10.08 11.19 -10.47
C CYS A 46 11.09 10.06 -10.67
N GLN A 47 11.80 10.06 -11.80
CA GLN A 47 12.76 9.01 -12.14
C GLN A 47 14.20 9.54 -12.04
N ALA A 48 15.00 8.95 -11.15
CA ALA A 48 16.44 9.21 -11.05
C ALA A 48 17.22 7.89 -11.18
N ASP A 49 18.15 7.83 -12.12
CA ASP A 49 18.86 6.60 -12.50
C ASP A 49 17.88 5.44 -12.83
N GLU A 50 17.99 4.31 -12.13
CA GLU A 50 17.11 3.13 -12.27
C GLU A 50 16.01 3.08 -11.18
N LYS A 51 15.80 4.16 -10.44
CA LYS A 51 14.80 4.25 -9.37
C LYS A 51 13.69 5.23 -9.71
N THR A 52 12.47 4.83 -9.37
CA THR A 52 11.29 5.69 -9.45
C THR A 52 10.84 6.02 -8.04
N PHE A 53 10.64 7.32 -7.77
CA PHE A 53 10.09 7.84 -6.52
C PHE A 53 8.68 8.31 -6.79
N THR A 54 7.72 7.85 -6.01
CA THR A 54 6.30 8.25 -6.12
C THR A 54 6.00 9.27 -5.06
N GLU A 55 5.25 10.32 -5.42
CA GLU A 55 4.73 11.31 -4.49
C GLU A 55 3.82 10.63 -3.45
N GLU A 56 4.12 10.83 -2.16
CA GLU A 56 3.21 10.46 -1.08
C GLU A 56 2.10 11.51 -1.02
N ILE A 57 0.93 11.13 -1.54
CA ILE A 57 -0.28 11.94 -1.36
C ILE A 57 -0.82 11.57 0.01
N ASN A 58 -0.77 12.51 0.94
CA ASN A 58 -1.45 12.37 2.21
C ASN A 58 -2.96 12.46 1.93
N GLU A 59 -3.58 11.31 1.63
CA GLU A 59 -5.02 11.17 1.65
C GLU A 59 -5.44 11.21 3.11
N GLU A 60 -5.68 12.41 3.63
CA GLU A 60 -6.34 12.56 4.94
C GLU A 60 -7.64 11.78 4.90
N SER A 61 -7.83 10.92 5.89
CA SER A 61 -9.04 10.10 5.97
C SER A 61 -10.27 11.01 6.05
N ILE A 62 -11.37 10.57 5.45
CA ILE A 62 -12.66 11.28 5.53
C ILE A 62 -13.08 11.50 6.99
N GLU A 63 -12.71 10.59 7.89
CA GLU A 63 -12.86 10.76 9.34
C GLU A 63 -12.15 12.00 9.88
N THR A 64 -10.89 12.20 9.49
CA THR A 64 -10.08 13.35 9.91
C THR A 64 -10.72 14.63 9.38
N ILE A 65 -11.06 14.65 8.10
CA ILE A 65 -11.68 15.81 7.45
C ILE A 65 -13.04 16.14 8.10
N CYS A 66 -13.86 15.13 8.39
CA CYS A 66 -15.13 15.29 9.10
C CYS A 66 -14.94 15.99 10.45
N SER A 67 -13.95 15.53 11.22
CA SER A 67 -13.63 16.08 12.54
C SER A 67 -13.10 17.51 12.45
N GLU A 68 -12.28 17.83 11.44
CA GLU A 68 -11.77 19.19 11.20
C GLU A 68 -12.86 20.18 10.79
N LEU A 69 -13.89 19.70 10.09
CA LEU A 69 -15.10 20.47 9.76
C LEU A 69 -16.05 20.64 10.96
N GLY A 70 -15.69 20.07 12.12
CA GLY A 70 -16.49 20.13 13.35
C GLY A 70 -17.65 19.13 13.40
N GLY A 71 -17.63 18.12 12.52
CA GLY A 71 -18.58 17.02 12.54
C GLY A 71 -18.19 15.88 13.48
N GLU A 72 -19.08 14.89 13.59
CA GLU A 72 -18.82 13.64 14.31
C GLU A 72 -18.83 12.47 13.33
N TRP A 73 -17.71 11.74 13.23
CA TRP A 73 -17.58 10.59 12.33
C TRP A 73 -18.18 9.31 12.94
N ILE A 74 -18.98 8.59 12.14
CA ILE A 74 -19.56 7.30 12.47
C ILE A 74 -18.95 6.24 11.55
N GLU A 75 -17.89 5.58 12.03
CA GLU A 75 -17.12 4.58 11.28
C GLU A 75 -17.99 3.44 10.73
N THR A 76 -18.90 2.91 11.56
CA THR A 76 -19.75 1.76 11.19
C THR A 76 -20.77 2.08 10.11
N ALA A 77 -21.09 3.37 9.90
CA ALA A 77 -22.04 3.82 8.90
C ALA A 77 -21.35 4.55 7.73
N ASN A 78 -20.07 4.89 7.85
CA ASN A 78 -19.35 5.80 6.95
C ASN A 78 -20.11 7.11 6.75
N GLU A 79 -20.48 7.72 7.87
CA GLU A 79 -21.28 8.93 7.93
C GLU A 79 -20.56 10.00 8.75
N CYS A 80 -20.60 11.26 8.28
CA CYS A 80 -20.20 12.42 9.07
C CYS A 80 -21.45 13.19 9.51
N GLU A 81 -21.70 13.30 10.82
CA GLU A 81 -22.82 14.08 11.35
C GLU A 81 -22.45 15.55 11.55
N ASN A 82 -23.46 16.42 11.49
CA ASN A 82 -23.41 17.83 11.90
C ASN A 82 -22.49 18.75 11.08
N ILE A 83 -22.12 18.36 9.86
CA ILE A 83 -21.52 19.27 8.87
C ILE A 83 -22.57 19.87 7.94
N ASN A 84 -22.25 20.99 7.27
CA ASN A 84 -23.17 21.61 6.32
C ASN A 84 -23.07 20.97 4.92
N GLU A 85 -24.08 21.24 4.08
CA GLU A 85 -24.18 20.71 2.72
C GLU A 85 -22.95 21.02 1.86
N ALA A 86 -22.45 22.25 1.92
CA ALA A 86 -21.31 22.66 1.10
C ALA A 86 -20.06 21.85 1.46
N ASP A 87 -19.78 21.71 2.76
CA ASP A 87 -18.66 20.93 3.24
C ASP A 87 -18.81 19.44 2.88
N CYS A 88 -20.00 18.87 3.04
CA CYS A 88 -20.28 17.49 2.65
C CYS A 88 -20.03 17.22 1.16
N LEU A 89 -20.51 18.11 0.28
CA LEU A 89 -20.30 17.98 -1.16
C LEU A 89 -18.83 18.19 -1.55
N ASN A 90 -18.11 19.08 -0.86
CA ASN A 90 -16.69 19.34 -1.12
C ASN A 90 -15.80 18.13 -0.83
N ILE A 91 -16.19 17.29 0.13
CA ILE A 91 -15.45 16.09 0.52
C ILE A 91 -15.98 14.82 -0.18
N GLY A 92 -16.92 14.99 -1.12
CA GLY A 92 -17.40 13.91 -1.99
C GLY A 92 -18.51 13.03 -1.40
N GLY A 93 -19.16 13.46 -0.32
CA GLY A 93 -20.28 12.74 0.28
C GLY A 93 -21.65 13.15 -0.28
N ASN A 94 -22.67 12.39 0.10
CA ASN A 94 -24.07 12.68 -0.22
C ASN A 94 -24.74 13.31 1.00
N PHE A 95 -25.20 14.56 0.86
CA PHE A 95 -25.80 15.27 1.98
C PHE A 95 -27.26 14.86 2.22
N ASN A 96 -27.58 14.58 3.47
CA ASN A 96 -28.92 14.28 3.97
C ASN A 96 -29.29 15.31 5.05
N GLU A 97 -30.20 16.22 4.70
CA GLU A 97 -30.64 17.31 5.58
C GLU A 97 -31.55 16.85 6.73
N CYS A 98 -32.05 15.61 6.69
CA CYS A 98 -32.94 15.10 7.73
C CYS A 98 -32.87 13.58 7.85
N ALA A 99 -31.73 13.08 8.32
CA ALA A 99 -31.61 11.68 8.70
C ALA A 99 -32.26 11.43 10.08
N SER A 100 -32.73 10.20 10.29
CA SER A 100 -33.29 9.79 11.59
C SER A 100 -32.20 9.71 12.66
N ALA A 101 -32.48 10.22 13.86
CA ALA A 101 -31.59 10.11 15.03
C ALA A 101 -31.32 8.67 15.49
N CYS A 102 -32.11 7.68 15.04
CA CYS A 102 -31.89 6.28 15.36
C CYS A 102 -31.42 5.41 14.18
N ARG A 103 -31.09 5.99 13.01
CA ARG A 103 -30.86 5.21 11.79
C ARG A 103 -29.78 4.12 11.95
N ASN A 104 -28.81 4.34 12.84
CA ASN A 104 -27.71 3.42 13.15
C ASN A 104 -27.97 2.54 14.38
N ASN A 105 -29.20 2.47 14.90
CA ASN A 105 -29.58 1.64 16.04
C ASN A 105 -30.76 0.70 15.69
N PRO A 106 -30.49 -0.57 15.35
CA PRO A 106 -31.54 -1.52 14.99
C PRO A 106 -32.45 -1.92 16.16
N GLU A 107 -32.04 -1.67 17.42
CA GLU A 107 -32.81 -1.99 18.61
C GLU A 107 -33.70 -0.82 19.08
N ALA A 108 -33.62 0.34 18.41
CA ALA A 108 -34.38 1.52 18.80
C ALA A 108 -35.89 1.29 18.66
N GLN A 109 -36.60 1.30 19.79
CA GLN A 109 -38.06 1.16 19.82
C GLN A 109 -38.78 2.50 19.58
N MET A 110 -38.12 3.62 19.84
CA MET A 110 -38.66 4.96 19.70
C MET A 110 -37.57 5.94 19.29
N CYS A 111 -37.92 6.87 18.41
CA CYS A 111 -37.00 7.84 17.84
C CYS A 111 -37.56 9.25 17.98
N THR A 112 -36.68 10.20 18.26
CA THR A 112 -37.04 11.61 18.20
C THR A 112 -37.24 12.00 16.74
N THR A 113 -38.24 12.83 16.45
CA THR A 113 -38.48 13.38 15.10
C THR A 113 -37.54 14.54 14.79
N GLN A 114 -36.35 14.53 15.39
CA GLN A 114 -35.32 15.55 15.15
C GLN A 114 -34.53 15.12 13.93
N CYS A 115 -34.36 16.06 13.00
CA CYS A 115 -33.46 15.88 11.86
C CYS A 115 -32.02 15.91 12.37
N VAL A 116 -31.24 14.92 11.97
CA VAL A 116 -29.78 14.94 12.08
C VAL A 116 -29.22 15.22 10.70
N LEU A 117 -28.32 16.20 10.60
CA LEU A 117 -27.60 16.49 9.36
C LEU A 117 -26.51 15.44 9.18
N VAL A 118 -26.48 14.78 8.02
CA VAL A 118 -25.58 13.67 7.76
C VAL A 118 -24.96 13.82 6.39
N CYS A 119 -23.67 13.54 6.30
CA CYS A 119 -22.97 13.34 5.06
C CYS A 119 -22.63 11.86 4.90
N GLU A 120 -23.27 11.20 3.94
CA GLU A 120 -23.16 9.76 3.70
C GLU A 120 -22.07 9.50 2.65
N PHE A 121 -21.09 8.67 2.97
CA PHE A 121 -20.09 8.22 2.02
C PHE A 121 -20.43 6.82 1.55
N ASN A 122 -20.37 6.60 0.23
CA ASN A 122 -20.39 5.24 -0.26
C ASN A 122 -19.16 4.54 0.33
N THR A 123 -19.36 3.43 1.02
CA THR A 123 -18.25 2.54 1.37
C THR A 123 -17.46 2.26 0.10
N PRO A 124 -16.12 2.47 0.10
CA PRO A 124 -15.29 1.90 -0.95
C PRO A 124 -15.62 0.41 -1.00
N ILE A 125 -16.17 -0.06 -2.11
CA ILE A 125 -16.48 -1.47 -2.28
C ILE A 125 -15.13 -2.17 -2.44
N GLY A 126 -14.63 -2.76 -1.35
CA GLY A 126 -13.33 -3.42 -1.29
C GLY A 126 -12.35 -2.73 -0.34
N GLY A 127 -11.22 -3.39 -0.08
CA GLY A 127 -10.20 -2.90 0.87
C GLY A 127 -10.38 -3.40 2.31
N GLU A 128 -11.58 -3.87 2.67
CA GLU A 128 -11.87 -4.46 3.97
C GLU A 128 -11.01 -5.69 4.25
N ARG A 129 -10.44 -5.72 5.46
CA ARG A 129 -9.58 -6.81 5.93
C ARG A 129 -10.11 -7.38 7.23
N ASP A 130 -9.88 -8.67 7.44
CA ASP A 130 -10.15 -9.32 8.73
C ASP A 130 -9.01 -9.11 9.74
N GLU A 131 -9.15 -9.70 10.93
CA GLU A 131 -8.17 -9.64 12.04
C GLU A 131 -6.78 -10.20 11.67
N HIS A 132 -6.68 -10.95 10.57
CA HIS A 132 -5.44 -11.50 10.04
C HIS A 132 -4.91 -10.71 8.82
N GLY A 133 -5.55 -9.58 8.48
CA GLY A 133 -5.18 -8.74 7.35
C GLY A 133 -5.65 -9.27 5.99
N CYS A 134 -6.50 -10.31 5.95
CA CYS A 134 -6.95 -10.93 4.70
C CYS A 134 -8.00 -10.07 3.99
N LEU A 135 -7.77 -9.80 2.71
CA LEU A 135 -8.64 -9.00 1.87
C LEU A 135 -9.82 -9.83 1.35
N GLY A 136 -10.84 -10.01 2.19
CA GLY A 136 -12.04 -10.81 1.92
C GLY A 136 -12.72 -10.47 0.59
N PRO A 137 -12.97 -9.19 0.25
CA PRO A 137 -13.57 -8.81 -1.04
C PRO A 137 -12.74 -9.19 -2.28
N ALA A 138 -11.42 -9.31 -2.14
CA ALA A 138 -10.54 -9.81 -3.21
C ALA A 138 -10.44 -11.34 -3.22
N GLY A 139 -11.11 -12.01 -2.29
CA GLY A 139 -11.21 -13.46 -2.23
C GLY A 139 -10.27 -14.15 -1.24
N TYR A 140 -9.51 -13.38 -0.47
CA TYR A 140 -8.57 -13.95 0.49
C TYR A 140 -9.28 -14.37 1.77
N THR A 141 -8.92 -15.54 2.28
CA THR A 141 -9.40 -16.05 3.57
C THR A 141 -8.24 -16.61 4.35
N TRP A 142 -8.24 -16.39 5.66
CA TRP A 142 -7.22 -16.93 6.55
C TRP A 142 -7.25 -18.46 6.54
N ASN A 143 -6.08 -19.08 6.31
CA ASN A 143 -5.88 -20.51 6.42
C ASN A 143 -4.92 -20.82 7.58
N GLU A 144 -5.41 -21.49 8.62
CA GLU A 144 -4.63 -21.82 9.82
C GLU A 144 -3.50 -22.84 9.57
N GLU A 145 -3.65 -23.71 8.56
CA GLU A 145 -2.64 -24.74 8.25
C GLU A 145 -1.41 -24.14 7.56
N VAL A 146 -1.63 -23.16 6.71
CA VAL A 146 -0.57 -22.43 5.99
C VAL A 146 -0.10 -21.21 6.79
N ASN A 147 -0.92 -20.72 7.73
CA ASN A 147 -0.69 -19.50 8.51
C ASN A 147 -0.59 -18.25 7.61
N ALA A 148 -1.45 -18.17 6.58
CA ALA A 148 -1.49 -17.09 5.62
C ALA A 148 -2.89 -16.90 5.02
N CYS A 149 -3.13 -15.72 4.45
CA CYS A 149 -4.29 -15.42 3.63
C CYS A 149 -4.16 -16.06 2.25
N LEU A 150 -5.11 -16.93 1.89
CA LEU A 150 -5.11 -17.69 0.64
C LEU A 150 -6.36 -17.42 -0.20
N ARG A 151 -6.21 -17.60 -1.52
CA ARG A 151 -7.33 -17.85 -2.43
C ARG A 151 -7.36 -19.33 -2.75
N GLU A 152 -8.11 -20.09 -1.95
CA GLU A 152 -8.12 -21.57 -2.00
C GLU A 152 -8.40 -22.14 -3.40
N TRP A 153 -9.19 -21.45 -4.23
CA TRP A 153 -9.51 -21.92 -5.59
C TRP A 153 -8.36 -21.80 -6.59
N GLU A 154 -7.28 -21.08 -6.26
CA GLU A 154 -6.11 -20.95 -7.13
C GLU A 154 -5.01 -21.96 -6.80
N LEU A 155 -5.11 -22.60 -5.64
CA LEU A 155 -4.10 -23.52 -5.14
C LEU A 155 -4.55 -24.97 -5.34
N GLN A 156 -3.62 -25.76 -5.86
CA GLN A 156 -3.63 -27.21 -5.80
C GLN A 156 -2.88 -27.68 -4.55
N GLU A 157 -3.04 -28.96 -4.19
CA GLU A 157 -2.45 -29.54 -2.98
C GLU A 157 -0.93 -29.33 -2.88
N ASP A 158 -0.22 -29.51 -4.00
CA ASP A 158 1.23 -29.32 -4.08
C ASP A 158 1.65 -27.85 -3.92
N THR A 159 0.91 -26.93 -4.55
CA THR A 159 1.15 -25.48 -4.43
C THR A 159 0.82 -24.94 -3.04
N ARG A 160 -0.20 -25.51 -2.38
CA ARG A 160 -0.58 -25.17 -1.00
C ARG A 160 0.50 -25.61 -0.02
N GLU A 161 1.03 -26.82 -0.19
CA GLU A 161 2.16 -27.31 0.60
C GLU A 161 3.43 -26.49 0.36
N ALA A 162 3.71 -26.09 -0.89
CA ALA A 162 4.85 -25.20 -1.19
C ALA A 162 4.71 -23.82 -0.53
N ALA A 163 3.50 -23.25 -0.51
CA ALA A 163 3.21 -22.00 0.18
C ALA A 163 3.42 -22.12 1.69
N LYS A 164 2.99 -23.24 2.29
CA LYS A 164 3.23 -23.56 3.70
C LYS A 164 4.71 -23.60 4.04
N ILE A 165 5.52 -24.31 3.24
CA ILE A 165 6.98 -24.36 3.42
C ILE A 165 7.57 -22.95 3.37
N ALA A 166 7.12 -22.09 2.45
CA ALA A 166 7.60 -20.72 2.38
C ALA A 166 7.25 -19.94 3.66
N VAL A 167 5.97 -19.92 4.06
CA VAL A 167 5.50 -19.17 5.22
C VAL A 167 6.18 -19.62 6.52
N GLU A 168 6.35 -20.93 6.74
CA GLU A 168 7.01 -21.47 7.94
C GLU A 168 8.49 -21.08 8.05
N ASN A 169 9.16 -20.78 6.93
CA ASN A 169 10.58 -20.42 6.90
C ASN A 169 10.84 -18.91 6.87
N LEU A 170 9.82 -18.10 6.57
CA LEU A 170 9.86 -16.64 6.71
C LEU A 170 9.70 -16.30 8.19
N LYS A 171 10.82 -16.08 8.90
CA LYS A 171 10.89 -15.90 10.36
C LYS A 171 10.38 -14.51 10.79
N THR A 172 9.07 -14.30 10.75
CA THR A 172 8.47 -12.99 11.03
C THR A 172 7.25 -13.14 11.94
N ASN A 173 6.85 -12.05 12.60
CA ASN A 173 5.67 -12.00 13.46
C ASN A 173 4.46 -11.40 12.74
N GLU A 174 4.58 -11.18 11.43
CA GLU A 174 3.57 -10.54 10.59
C GLU A 174 2.69 -11.59 9.90
N PHE A 175 1.53 -11.16 9.39
CA PHE A 175 0.68 -12.00 8.56
C PHE A 175 1.17 -12.00 7.10
N PHE A 176 0.97 -13.11 6.40
CA PHE A 176 1.30 -13.22 4.98
C PHE A 176 0.06 -13.36 4.12
N THR A 177 0.12 -12.82 2.91
CA THR A 177 -0.82 -13.16 1.83
C THR A 177 -0.08 -13.85 0.71
N VAL A 178 -0.55 -15.03 0.28
CA VAL A 178 0.01 -15.72 -0.89
C VAL A 178 -0.61 -15.13 -2.15
N VAL A 179 0.16 -14.37 -2.92
CA VAL A 179 -0.32 -13.69 -4.13
C VAL A 179 -0.31 -14.64 -5.33
N GLU A 180 0.77 -15.39 -5.50
CA GLU A 180 0.95 -16.28 -6.66
C GLU A 180 1.92 -17.42 -6.32
N VAL A 181 1.61 -18.63 -6.80
CA VAL A 181 2.51 -19.79 -6.75
C VAL A 181 2.85 -20.23 -8.17
N ILE A 182 4.12 -20.13 -8.54
CA ILE A 182 4.61 -20.48 -9.87
C ILE A 182 5.35 -21.83 -9.81
N THR A 183 4.79 -22.86 -10.44
CA THR A 183 5.44 -24.16 -10.59
C THR A 183 6.61 -24.09 -11.58
N MET A 184 7.76 -24.63 -11.19
CA MET A 184 8.97 -24.64 -12.02
C MET A 184 9.18 -25.99 -12.73
N LYS A 185 10.23 -26.09 -13.57
CA LYS A 185 10.52 -27.27 -14.41
C LYS A 185 11.02 -28.51 -13.64
N CYS A 186 11.23 -28.43 -12.33
CA CYS A 186 11.62 -29.58 -11.51
C CYS A 186 10.50 -29.98 -10.54
N PRO A 187 10.34 -31.29 -10.24
CA PRO A 187 9.44 -31.74 -9.19
C PRO A 187 9.76 -31.05 -7.86
N GLY A 188 8.74 -30.56 -7.15
CA GLY A 188 8.92 -29.89 -5.87
C GLY A 188 9.55 -28.50 -5.96
N CYS A 189 9.60 -27.89 -7.15
CA CYS A 189 10.20 -26.57 -7.34
C CYS A 189 9.13 -25.50 -7.60
N PHE A 190 9.14 -24.45 -6.81
CA PHE A 190 8.16 -23.38 -6.85
C PHE A 190 8.80 -22.03 -6.60
N THR A 191 8.21 -20.99 -7.18
CA THR A 191 8.42 -19.61 -6.75
C THR A 191 7.13 -19.12 -6.13
N ILE A 192 7.20 -18.71 -4.87
CA ILE A 192 6.05 -18.19 -4.11
C ILE A 192 6.20 -16.68 -4.03
N LYS A 193 5.22 -15.94 -4.54
CA LYS A 193 5.11 -14.50 -4.34
C LYS A 193 4.15 -14.26 -3.19
N LEU A 194 4.61 -13.55 -2.17
CA LEU A 194 3.84 -13.21 -0.99
C LEU A 194 3.85 -11.70 -0.76
N GLU A 195 2.93 -11.24 0.06
CA GLU A 195 2.95 -9.93 0.68
C GLU A 195 2.99 -10.10 2.19
N GLU A 196 3.86 -9.35 2.87
CA GLU A 196 4.02 -9.35 4.32
C GLU A 196 3.38 -8.12 4.96
N GLY A 197 2.64 -8.36 6.05
CA GLY A 197 2.11 -7.32 6.93
C GLY A 197 0.98 -6.49 6.32
N GLU A 198 0.58 -5.45 7.06
CA GLU A 198 -0.47 -4.52 6.63
C GLU A 198 -0.05 -3.70 5.41
N ASP A 199 1.22 -3.29 5.38
CA ASP A 199 1.87 -2.53 4.30
C ASP A 199 2.02 -3.31 2.99
N ARG A 200 1.66 -4.61 2.97
CA ARG A 200 1.71 -5.48 1.78
C ARG A 200 3.11 -5.51 1.15
N THR A 201 4.16 -5.60 1.97
CA THR A 201 5.54 -5.60 1.47
C THR A 201 5.76 -6.84 0.60
N PRO A 202 6.12 -6.69 -0.70
CA PRO A 202 6.24 -7.83 -1.59
C PRO A 202 7.49 -8.65 -1.26
N ILE A 203 7.31 -9.96 -1.12
CA ILE A 203 8.37 -10.93 -0.82
C ILE A 203 8.29 -12.07 -1.85
N GLN A 204 9.45 -12.66 -2.14
CA GLN A 204 9.55 -13.84 -2.96
C GLN A 204 10.31 -14.93 -2.23
N ALA A 205 9.74 -16.12 -2.17
CA ALA A 205 10.38 -17.33 -1.65
C ALA A 205 10.60 -18.33 -2.79
N ILE A 206 11.73 -19.03 -2.74
CA ILE A 206 12.07 -20.07 -3.71
C ILE A 206 12.08 -21.42 -3.00
N ILE A 207 11.32 -22.37 -3.54
CA ILE A 207 11.31 -23.75 -3.09
C ILE A 207 11.98 -24.59 -4.18
N THR A 208 12.93 -25.43 -3.79
CA THR A 208 13.53 -26.43 -4.69
C THR A 208 13.56 -27.79 -4.01
N ASP A 209 13.05 -28.81 -4.70
CA ASP A 209 12.92 -30.16 -4.14
C ASP A 209 12.25 -30.16 -2.76
N TRP A 210 11.16 -29.41 -2.61
CA TRP A 210 10.42 -29.24 -1.35
C TRP A 210 11.22 -28.61 -0.19
N ASN A 211 12.31 -27.91 -0.50
CA ASN A 211 13.11 -27.20 0.50
C ASN A 211 13.16 -25.70 0.21
N PHE A 212 12.93 -24.90 1.25
CA PHE A 212 13.10 -23.45 1.22
C PHE A 212 14.55 -23.07 0.91
N GLN A 213 14.74 -22.07 0.05
CA GLN A 213 16.04 -21.50 -0.25
C GLN A 213 16.13 -20.11 0.40
N GLU A 214 17.08 -19.95 1.32
CA GLU A 214 17.38 -18.67 2.00
C GLU A 214 17.94 -17.60 1.06
#